data_AF-A0A929EUF3-F1
#
_entry.id   AF-A0A929EUF3-F1
#
_cell.length_a   1.000
_cell.length_b   1.000
_cell.length_c   1.000
_cell.angle_alpha   90.00
_cell.angle_beta   90.00
_cell.angle_gamma   90.00
#
_symmetry.space_group_name_H-M   'P 1'
#
loop_
_entity.id
_entity.type
_entity.pdbx_description
1 polymer ?
#
loop_
_entity_poly.entity_id
_entity_poly.type
_entity_poly.pdbx_seq_one_letter_code
_entity_poly.pdbx_strand_id
1 'polypeptide(L)' 'MHPTLKQKIRAALKTILDDPGTGKALRNELKGLVTFRVARFRIVYRIGKKKVIEVVAIGPRKTIYEETYRLLKKEEKEK' A
#
# COMPACT_ATOMS: atom_id res chain seq x y z
N MET A 1 -0.64 -10.74 15.19
CA MET A 1 -0.08 -9.42 14.82
C MET A 1 0.36 -8.72 16.09
N HIS A 2 1.65 -8.35 16.24
CA HIS A 2 2.14 -7.72 17.48
C HIS A 2 1.37 -6.40 17.73
N PRO A 3 0.87 -6.12 18.95
CA PRO A 3 -0.01 -4.97 19.23
C PRO A 3 0.56 -3.63 18.74
N THR A 4 1.88 -3.48 18.83
CA THR A 4 2.61 -2.28 18.39
C THR A 4 2.57 -2.05 16.88
N LEU A 5 2.47 -3.10 16.06
CA LEU A 5 2.41 -2.97 14.61
C LEU A 5 1.04 -2.43 14.15
N LYS A 6 -0.05 -2.90 14.78
CA LYS A 6 -1.41 -2.43 14.47
C LYS A 6 -1.56 -0.94 14.76
N GLN A 7 -0.99 -0.48 15.88
CA GLN A 7 -0.98 0.94 16.23
C GLN A 7 -0.19 1.76 15.21
N LYS A 8 1.01 1.30 14.81
CA LYS A 8 1.83 1.98 13.80
C LYS A 8 1.14 2.06 12.43
N ILE A 9 0.45 1.00 12.01
CA ILE A 9 -0.30 0.99 10.75
C ILE A 9 -1.47 1.99 10.82
N ARG A 10 -2.23 2.02 11.93
CA ARG A 10 -3.31 3.02 12.08
C ARG A 10 -2.79 4.46 12.01
N ALA A 11 -1.67 4.75 12.67
CA ALA A 11 -1.05 6.07 12.60
C ALA A 11 -0.63 6.41 11.17
N ALA A 12 0.01 5.47 10.47
CA ALA A 12 0.39 5.64 9.07
C ALA A 12 -0.82 5.86 8.15
N LEU A 13 -1.94 5.17 8.37
CA LEU A 13 -3.16 5.39 7.59
C LEU A 13 -3.74 6.78 7.81
N LYS A 14 -3.68 7.34 9.03
CA LYS A 14 -4.07 8.73 9.25
C LYS A 14 -3.19 9.70 8.45
N THR A 15 -1.87 9.51 8.49
CA THR A 15 -0.94 10.32 7.68
C THR A 15 -1.24 10.24 6.18
N ILE A 16 -1.58 9.06 5.67
CA ILE A 16 -1.94 8.87 4.25
C ILE A 16 -3.29 9.55 3.93
N LEU A 17 -4.24 9.55 4.86
CA LEU A 17 -5.53 10.24 4.67
C LEU A 17 -5.35 11.76 4.67
N ASP A 18 -4.49 12.28 5.54
CA ASP A 18 -4.21 13.72 5.64
C ASP A 18 -3.44 14.23 4.41
N ASP A 19 -2.42 13.48 3.96
CA ASP A 19 -1.66 13.77 2.74
C ASP A 19 -1.39 12.47 1.94
N PRO A 20 -2.23 12.15 0.95
CA PRO A 20 -2.03 11.00 0.08
C PRO A 20 -0.73 11.02 -0.73
N GLY A 21 -0.11 12.19 -0.91
CA GLY A 21 1.14 12.39 -1.65
C GLY A 21 2.41 12.07 -0.87
N THR A 22 2.30 11.80 0.44
CA THR A 22 3.44 11.56 1.34
C THR A 22 4.25 10.29 1.01
N GLY A 23 3.70 9.39 0.20
CA GLY A 23 4.34 8.14 -0.20
C GLY A 23 5.26 8.26 -1.43
N LYS A 24 5.92 7.16 -1.79
CA LYS A 24 6.75 7.06 -2.99
C LYS A 24 5.99 6.37 -4.12
N ALA A 25 5.89 7.02 -5.28
CA ALA A 25 5.31 6.40 -6.46
C ALA A 25 6.13 5.17 -6.89
N LEU A 26 5.43 4.08 -7.19
CA LEU A 26 6.01 2.86 -7.74
C LEU A 26 6.10 2.94 -9.27
N ARG A 27 6.96 2.09 -9.84
CA ARG A 27 7.30 2.07 -11.27
C ARG A 27 7.03 0.69 -11.86
N ASN A 28 7.27 0.56 -13.17
CA ASN A 28 7.13 -0.67 -13.93
C ASN A 28 5.73 -1.29 -13.78
N GLU A 29 5.64 -2.56 -13.44
CA GLU A 29 4.40 -3.33 -13.29
C GLU A 29 3.53 -2.84 -12.13
N LEU A 30 4.06 -2.00 -11.23
CA LEU A 30 3.35 -1.39 -10.11
C LEU A 30 3.09 0.11 -10.32
N LYS A 31 3.26 0.61 -11.56
CA LYS A 31 2.95 2.01 -11.90
C LYS A 31 1.49 2.34 -11.55
N GLY A 32 1.28 3.53 -10.98
CA GLY A 32 -0.03 3.97 -10.49
C GLY A 32 -0.30 3.60 -9.03
N LEU A 33 0.60 2.85 -8.39
CA LEU A 33 0.59 2.61 -6.94
C LEU A 33 1.61 3.51 -6.22
N VAL A 34 1.39 3.67 -4.92
CA VAL A 34 2.23 4.43 -3.99
C VAL A 34 2.61 3.54 -2.81
N THR A 35 3.85 3.64 -2.34
CA THR A 35 4.33 2.94 -1.13
C THR A 35 4.61 3.91 0.02
N PHE A 36 4.13 3.56 1.22
CA PHE A 36 4.43 4.25 2.48
C PHE A 36 5.19 3.34 3.45
N ARG A 37 6.19 3.87 4.16
CA ARG A 37 7.02 3.09 5.10
C ARG A 37 6.43 3.09 6.50
N VAL A 38 6.27 1.91 7.08
CA VAL A 38 5.84 1.71 8.47
C VAL A 38 6.82 0.78 9.17
N ALA A 39 7.85 1.34 9.81
CA ALA A 39 8.97 0.59 10.38
C ALA A 39 9.62 -0.38 9.34
N ARG A 40 9.43 -1.70 9.52
CA ARG A 40 9.92 -2.77 8.63
C ARG A 40 8.90 -3.19 7.55
N PHE A 41 7.70 -2.64 7.60
CA PHE A 41 6.59 -2.92 6.70
C PHE A 41 6.37 -1.78 5.71
N ARG A 42 5.62 -2.07 4.65
CA ARG A 42 5.11 -1.10 3.69
C ARG A 42 3.61 -1.23 3.58
N ILE A 43 2.95 -0.09 3.39
CA ILE A 43 1.59 0.00 2.89
C ILE A 43 1.69 0.34 1.41
N VAL A 44 1.03 -0.42 0.56
CA VAL A 44 0.88 -0.14 -0.87
C VAL A 44 -0.56 0.25 -1.12
N TYR A 45 -0.76 1.41 -1.73
CA TYR A 45 -2.09 1.97 -1.95
C TYR A 45 -2.15 2.74 -3.27
N ARG A 46 -3.36 3.09 -3.70
CA ARG A 46 -3.62 4.04 -4.78
C ARG A 46 -4.74 4.99 -4.39
N ILE A 47 -4.78 6.13 -5.06
CA ILE A 47 -5.88 7.09 -4.93
C ILE A 47 -6.91 6.72 -5.98
N GLY A 48 -8.02 6.13 -5.55
CA GLY A 48 -9.13 5.73 -6.40
C GLY A 48 -10.01 6.90 -6.82
N LYS A 49 -11.13 6.58 -7.45
CA LYS A 49 -12.15 7.58 -7.82
C LYS A 49 -12.72 8.22 -6.55
N LYS A 50 -13.12 9.49 -6.64
CA LYS A 50 -13.66 10.27 -5.50
C LYS A 50 -12.70 10.42 -4.31
N LYS A 51 -11.38 10.40 -4.55
CA LYS A 51 -10.32 10.55 -3.53
C LYS A 51 -10.32 9.47 -2.44
N VAL A 52 -10.87 8.29 -2.75
CA VAL A 52 -10.83 7.15 -1.81
C VAL A 52 -9.42 6.54 -1.85
N ILE A 53 -8.83 6.31 -0.68
CA ILE A 53 -7.57 5.58 -0.56
C ILE A 53 -7.85 4.08 -0.60
N GLU A 54 -7.40 3.43 -1.66
CA GLU A 54 -7.51 1.98 -1.83
C GLU A 54 -6.21 1.32 -1.39
N VAL A 55 -6.25 0.62 -0.26
CA VAL A 55 -5.11 -0.16 0.24
C VAL A 55 -5.06 -1.49 -0.52
N VAL A 56 -3.98 -1.71 -1.27
CA VAL A 56 -3.77 -2.92 -2.07
C VAL A 56 -3.11 -4.02 -1.24
N ALA A 57 -2.07 -3.67 -0.47
CA ALA A 57 -1.34 -4.62 0.34
C ALA A 57 -0.61 -3.97 1.51
N ILE A 58 -0.41 -4.71 2.60
CA ILE A 58 0.45 -4.32 3.73
C ILE A 58 1.34 -5.51 4.09
N GLY A 59 2.66 -5.31 4.07
CA GLY A 59 3.59 -6.42 4.31
C GLY A 59 5.05 -6.03 4.45
N PRO A 60 5.94 -7.00 4.72
CA PRO A 60 7.38 -6.78 4.85
C PRO A 60 7.98 -6.23 3.55
N ARG A 61 8.98 -5.33 3.66
CA ARG A 61 9.63 -4.74 2.47
C ARG A 61 10.17 -5.77 1.46
N LYS A 62 10.60 -6.95 1.93
CA LYS A 62 11.21 -7.99 1.09
C LYS A 62 10.21 -8.61 0.11
N THR A 63 8.96 -8.79 0.50
CA THR A 63 7.99 -9.60 -0.25
C THR A 63 6.84 -8.78 -0.81
N ILE A 64 6.56 -7.61 -0.23
CA ILE A 64 5.36 -6.82 -0.52
C ILE A 64 5.17 -6.46 -2.00
N TYR A 65 6.24 -6.21 -2.75
CA TYR A 65 6.12 -5.82 -4.16
C TYR A 65 5.73 -6.99 -5.06
N GLU A 66 6.33 -8.16 -4.82
CA GLU A 66 5.99 -9.39 -5.54
C GLU A 66 4.58 -9.86 -5.18
N GLU A 67 4.22 -9.82 -3.90
CA GLU A 67 2.87 -10.13 -3.43
C GLU A 67 1.83 -9.19 -4.07
N THR A 68 2.11 -7.88 -4.07
CA THR A 68 1.24 -6.88 -4.72
C THR A 68 1.07 -7.18 -6.21
N TYR A 69 2.16 -7.48 -6.92
CA TYR A 69 2.10 -7.82 -8.35
C TYR A 69 1.22 -9.04 -8.61
N ARG A 70 1.38 -10.10 -7.81
CA ARG A 70 0.56 -11.32 -7.91
C ARG A 70 -0.92 -11.06 -7.64
N LEU A 71 -1.23 -10.20 -6.66
CA LEU A 71 -2.60 -9.80 -6.35
C LEU A 71 -3.25 -9.05 -7.52
N LEU A 72 -2.54 -8.07 -8.12
CA LEU A 72 -3.05 -7.33 -9.27
C LEU A 72 -3.26 -8.23 -10.48
N LYS A 73 -2.34 -9.14 -10.77
CA LYS A 73 -2.48 -10.12 -11.86
C LYS A 73 -3.65 -11.08 -11.66
N LYS A 74 -4.01 -11.36 -10.42
CA LYS A 74 -5.20 -12.17 -10.10
C LYS A 74 -6.48 -11.36 -10.33
N GLU A 75 -6.53 -10.12 -9.84
CA GLU A 75 -7.67 -9.21 -10.05
C GLU A 75 -7.94 -8.93 -11.54
N GLU A 76 -6.89 -8.83 -12.36
CA GLU A 76 -7.01 -8.68 -13.83
C GLU A 76 -7.66 -9.90 -14.51
N LYS A 77 -7.45 -11.12 -13.99
CA LYS A 77 -8.01 -12.35 -14.57
C LYS A 77 -9.46 -12.60 -14.18
N GLU A 78 -9.91 -11.99 -13.09
CA GLU A 78 -11.26 -12.15 -12.53
C GLU A 78 -12.23 -11.06 -13.04
N LYS A 79 -11.73 -10.10 -13.84
CA LYS A 79 -12.52 -9.08 -14.55
C LYS A 79 -12.81 -9.49 -15.98
#